data_AF-A0AAJ1VIK7-F1
#
_entry.id   AF-A0AAJ1VIK7-F1
#
_cell.length_a   1.000
_cell.length_b   1.000
_cell.length_c   1.000
_cell.angle_alpha   90.00
_cell.angle_beta   90.00
_cell.angle_gamma   90.00
#
_symmetry.space_group_name_H-M   'P 1'
#
loop_
_entity.id
_entity.type
_entity.pdbx_description
1 polymer ?
#
loop_
_entity_poly.entity_id
_entity_poly.type
_entity_poly.pdbx_seq_one_letter_code
_entity_poly.pdbx_strand_id
1 'polypeptide(L)'
;MQKVTVLHNQNLLDVTMQSTGKAENLMKIAAYNNLVPTEPLAPGTVLTIPDTVDTDADIVRYYAANGIQPATALTATQTENLELTFWQKVVNAFRK
;
A
#
# COMPACT_ATOMS: atom_id res chain seq x y z
N MET A 1 12.68 12.41 12.08
CA MET A 1 11.82 11.24 11.85
C MET A 1 10.43 11.75 11.55
N GLN A 2 9.86 11.37 10.41
CA GLN A 2 8.53 11.80 9.99
C GLN A 2 7.46 10.79 10.44
N LYS A 3 6.31 11.28 10.89
CA LYS A 3 5.13 10.44 11.15
C LYS A 3 4.10 10.64 10.04
N VAL A 4 3.57 9.56 9.49
CA VAL A 4 2.55 9.57 8.44
C VAL A 4 1.38 8.71 8.88
N THR A 5 0.17 9.25 8.78
CA THR A 5 -1.07 8.52 9.07
C THR A 5 -1.55 7.83 7.81
N VAL A 6 -1.78 6.51 7.88
CA VAL A 6 -2.34 5.71 6.80
C VAL A 6 -3.78 6.15 6.54
N LEU A 7 -4.11 6.44 5.29
CA LEU A 7 -5.46 6.81 4.85
C LEU A 7 -6.28 5.57 4.44
N HIS A 8 -7.55 5.79 4.13
CA HIS A 8 -8.43 4.70 3.71
C HIS A 8 -7.92 4.05 2.41
N ASN A 9 -7.96 2.71 2.37
CA ASN A 9 -7.54 1.88 1.23
C ASN A 9 -6.08 2.06 0.78
N GLN A 10 -5.20 2.55 1.65
CA GLN A 10 -3.77 2.57 1.37
C GLN A 10 -3.10 1.27 1.82
N ASN A 11 -2.16 0.79 1.01
CA ASN A 11 -1.20 -0.23 1.41
C ASN A 11 0.15 0.40 1.79
N LEU A 12 1.10 -0.41 2.28
CA LEU A 12 2.38 0.12 2.74
C LEU A 12 3.21 0.73 1.60
N LEU A 13 3.06 0.21 0.37
CA LEU A 13 3.73 0.74 -0.81
C LEU A 13 3.20 2.12 -1.18
N ASP A 14 1.89 2.36 -1.09
CA ASP A 14 1.27 3.66 -1.32
C ASP A 14 1.88 4.72 -0.40
N VAL A 15 1.94 4.44 0.91
CA VAL A 15 2.51 5.35 1.90
C VAL A 15 4.01 5.54 1.72
N THR A 16 4.73 4.47 1.35
CA THR A 16 6.17 4.51 1.07
C THR A 16 6.48 5.44 -0.11
N MET A 17 5.73 5.32 -1.21
CA MET A 17 5.88 6.18 -2.38
C MET A 17 5.53 7.64 -2.07
N GLN A 18 4.43 7.86 -1.35
CA GLN A 18 4.00 9.21 -0.99
C GLN A 18 4.98 9.93 -0.04
N SER A 19 5.63 9.19 0.87
CA SER A 19 6.54 9.75 1.88
C SER A 19 7.99 9.86 1.42
N THR A 20 8.46 8.92 0.60
CA THR A 20 9.88 8.84 0.23
C THR A 20 10.14 8.91 -1.27
N GLY A 21 9.13 8.72 -2.12
CA GLY A 21 9.30 8.66 -3.57
C GLY A 21 10.04 7.43 -4.10
N LYS A 22 10.44 6.49 -3.23
CA LYS A 22 11.23 5.31 -3.59
C LYS A 22 10.59 4.02 -3.09
N ALA A 23 10.14 3.17 -4.00
CA ALA A 23 9.54 1.87 -3.68
C ALA A 23 10.52 0.94 -2.92
N GLU A 24 11.82 1.07 -3.15
CA GLU A 24 12.88 0.29 -2.49
C GLU A 24 12.89 0.46 -0.95
N ASN A 25 12.34 1.57 -0.44
CA ASN A 25 12.25 1.82 1.00
C ASN A 25 11.16 0.98 1.70
N LEU A 26 10.30 0.28 0.95
CA LEU A 26 9.17 -0.49 1.47
C LEU A 26 9.60 -1.43 2.61
N MET A 27 10.63 -2.24 2.35
CA MET A 27 11.11 -3.24 3.31
C MET A 27 11.74 -2.59 4.55
N LYS A 28 12.44 -1.47 4.38
CA LYS A 28 13.08 -0.73 5.49
C LYS A 28 12.03 -0.10 6.40
N ILE A 29 11.00 0.51 5.82
CA ILE A 29 9.89 1.11 6.58
C ILE A 29 9.06 0.02 7.27
N ALA A 30 8.80 -1.11 6.60
CA ALA A 30 8.11 -2.24 7.20
C ALA A 30 8.86 -2.77 8.44
N ALA A 31 10.16 -3.04 8.30
CA ALA A 31 11.01 -3.50 9.38
C ALA A 31 11.05 -2.49 10.54
N TYR A 32 11.17 -1.19 10.23
CA TYR A 32 11.21 -0.14 11.25
C TYR A 32 9.92 -0.06 12.10
N ASN A 33 8.77 -0.36 11.50
CA ASN A 33 7.47 -0.31 12.16
C ASN A 33 6.99 -1.68 12.67
N ASN A 34 7.82 -2.73 12.58
CA ASN A 34 7.46 -4.12 12.90
C ASN A 34 6.21 -4.61 12.15
N LEU A 35 6.14 -4.31 10.84
CA LEU A 35 5.03 -4.67 9.97
C LEU A 35 5.44 -5.71 8.94
N VAL A 36 4.47 -6.52 8.51
CA VAL A 36 4.60 -7.36 7.31
C VAL A 36 4.24 -6.51 6.08
N PRO A 37 5.12 -6.39 5.06
CA PRO A 37 4.93 -5.44 3.95
C PRO A 37 3.66 -5.64 3.12
N THR A 38 3.18 -6.88 3.02
CA THR A 38 2.06 -7.29 2.16
C THR A 38 0.75 -7.43 2.92
N GLU A 39 0.75 -7.23 4.24
CA GLU A 39 -0.48 -7.33 5.03
C GLU A 39 -1.34 -6.07 4.87
N PRO A 40 -2.68 -6.20 4.98
CA PRO A 40 -3.57 -5.06 5.01
C PRO A 40 -3.22 -4.11 6.16
N LEU A 41 -3.24 -2.81 5.87
CA LEU A 41 -3.05 -1.76 6.87
C LEU A 41 -4.40 -1.16 7.28
N ALA A 42 -4.59 -1.00 8.59
CA ALA A 42 -5.76 -0.32 9.12
C ALA A 42 -5.65 1.20 8.85
N PRO A 43 -6.71 1.86 8.36
CA PRO A 43 -6.75 3.31 8.28
C PRO A 43 -6.56 3.94 9.67
N GLY A 44 -5.81 5.05 9.74
CA GLY A 44 -5.47 5.72 10.99
C GLY A 44 -4.21 5.17 11.68
N THR A 45 -3.63 4.07 11.22
CA THR A 45 -2.30 3.63 11.69
C THR A 45 -1.26 4.71 11.45
N VAL A 46 -0.41 4.97 12.46
CA VAL A 46 0.67 5.95 12.35
C VAL A 46 1.97 5.23 12.06
N LEU A 47 2.53 5.46 10.88
CA LEU A 47 3.83 4.94 10.46
C LEU A 47 4.92 5.95 10.76
N THR A 48 6.07 5.43 11.20
CA THR A 48 7.29 6.22 11.38
C THR A 48 8.22 5.97 10.20
N ILE A 49 8.55 7.04 9.47
CA ILE A 49 9.53 7.01 8.40
C ILE A 49 10.90 7.34 9.02
N PRO A 50 11.86 6.40 9.00
CA PRO A 50 13.19 6.62 9.56
C PRO A 50 13.96 7.67 8.74
N ASP A 51 14.76 8.53 9.39
CA ASP A 51 15.55 9.55 8.68
C ASP A 51 16.75 8.96 7.91
N THR A 52 17.00 7.67 8.09
CA THR A 52 18.12 6.94 7.47
C THR A 52 17.82 6.44 6.06
N VAL A 53 16.58 6.62 5.57
CA VAL A 53 16.24 6.23 4.19
C VAL A 53 16.38 7.42 3.25
N ASP A 54 17.00 7.16 2.10
CA ASP A 54 17.08 8.16 1.04
C ASP A 54 15.70 8.44 0.46
N THR A 55 15.46 9.70 0.08
CA THR A 55 14.21 10.13 -0.54
C THR A 55 14.45 10.63 -1.97
N ASP A 56 13.44 10.48 -2.82
CA ASP A 56 13.35 11.17 -4.11
C ASP A 56 12.43 12.37 -3.93
N ALA A 57 13.04 13.54 -3.74
CA ALA A 57 12.32 14.78 -3.44
C ALA A 57 11.43 15.24 -4.61
N ASP A 58 11.77 14.92 -5.85
CA ASP A 58 10.97 15.32 -7.01
C ASP A 58 9.67 14.51 -7.07
N ILE A 59 9.73 13.21 -6.77
CA ILE A 59 8.54 12.35 -6.69
C ILE A 59 7.67 12.73 -5.48
N VAL A 60 8.26 12.94 -4.30
CA VAL A 60 7.51 13.39 -3.12
C VAL A 60 6.80 14.72 -3.41
N ARG A 61 7.50 15.68 -4.03
CA ARG A 61 6.92 16.96 -4.45
C ARG A 61 5.82 16.78 -5.48
N TYR A 62 5.99 15.87 -6.45
CA TYR A 62 4.97 15.58 -7.45
C TYR A 62 3.66 15.09 -6.82
N TYR A 63 3.73 14.16 -5.86
CA TYR A 63 2.53 13.67 -5.17
C TYR A 63 1.85 14.79 -4.38
N ALA A 64 2.62 15.58 -3.64
CA ALA A 64 2.09 16.68 -2.84
C ALA A 64 1.47 17.79 -3.70
N ALA A 65 2.16 18.24 -4.74
CA ALA A 65 1.70 19.33 -5.61
C ALA A 65 0.44 18.99 -6.40
N ASN A 66 0.23 17.70 -6.71
CA ASN A 66 -0.94 17.23 -7.45
C ASN A 66 -2.03 16.65 -6.54
N GLY A 67 -1.85 16.67 -5.22
CA GLY A 67 -2.82 16.09 -4.28
C GLY A 67 -3.02 14.58 -4.45
N ILE A 68 -2.01 13.86 -4.95
CA ILE A 68 -2.10 12.42 -5.22
C ILE A 68 -1.91 11.65 -3.92
N GLN A 69 -2.91 10.85 -3.58
CA GLN A 69 -2.91 9.95 -2.43
C GLN A 69 -3.33 8.57 -2.93
N PRO A 70 -2.36 7.72 -3.35
CA PRO A 70 -2.70 6.40 -3.88
C PRO A 70 -3.42 5.60 -2.80
N ALA A 71 -4.43 4.85 -3.24
CA ALA A 71 -5.22 3.96 -2.42
C ALA A 71 -5.40 2.64 -3.18
N THR A 72 -4.27 1.96 -3.40
CA THR A 72 -4.19 0.77 -4.25
C THR A 72 -4.31 -0.53 -3.48
N ALA A 73 -4.58 -0.47 -2.16
CA ALA A 73 -4.93 -1.66 -1.41
C ALA A 73 -6.20 -2.32 -1.96
N LEU A 74 -6.23 -3.64 -1.94
CA LEU A 74 -7.44 -4.38 -2.29
C LEU A 74 -8.52 -4.14 -1.24
N THR A 75 -9.71 -3.78 -1.70
CA THR A 75 -10.92 -3.71 -0.86
C THR A 75 -11.51 -5.11 -0.67
N ALA A 76 -12.29 -5.30 0.41
CA ALA A 76 -12.99 -6.55 0.67
C ALA A 76 -13.85 -7.01 -0.52
N THR A 77 -14.58 -6.08 -1.14
CA THR A 77 -15.41 -6.36 -2.33
C THR A 77 -14.57 -6.81 -3.53
N GLN A 78 -13.39 -6.21 -3.75
CA GLN A 78 -12.49 -6.65 -4.83
C GLN A 78 -11.96 -8.07 -4.58
N THR A 79 -11.59 -8.39 -3.34
CA THR A 79 -11.14 -9.73 -2.97
C THR A 79 -12.24 -10.78 -3.16
N GLU A 80 -13.47 -10.48 -2.70
CA GLU A 80 -14.63 -11.36 -2.87
C GLU A 80 -14.95 -11.61 -4.35
N ASN A 81 -14.92 -10.57 -5.19
CA ASN A 81 -15.13 -10.71 -6.63
C ASN A 81 -14.08 -11.62 -7.30
N LEU A 82 -12.82 -11.58 -6.84
CA LEU A 82 -11.76 -12.45 -7.36
C LEU A 82 -12.03 -13.93 -7.01
N GLU A 83 -12.47 -14.21 -5.79
CA GLU A 83 -12.82 -15.56 -5.34
C GLU A 83 -14.03 -16.12 -6.10
N LEU A 84 -15.10 -15.33 -6.25
CA LEU A 84 -16.29 -15.73 -7.00
C LEU A 84 -15.94 -16.01 -8.47
N THR A 85 -15.13 -15.16 -9.10
CA THR A 85 -14.68 -15.36 -10.50
C THR A 85 -13.87 -16.64 -10.66
N PHE A 86 -13.00 -16.95 -9.69
CA PHE A 86 -12.23 -18.19 -9.70
C PHE A 86 -13.15 -19.41 -9.63
N TRP A 87 -14.04 -19.47 -8.65
CA TRP A 87 -14.95 -20.60 -8.48
C TRP A 87 -15.95 -20.75 -9.63
N GLN A 88 -16.46 -19.64 -10.20
CA GLN A 88 -17.28 -19.68 -11.40
C GLN A 88 -16.54 -20.30 -12.60
N LYS A 89 -15.27 -19.93 -12.81
CA LYS A 89 -14.43 -20.54 -13.87
C LYS A 89 -14.19 -22.02 -13.62
N VAL A 90 -13.91 -22.41 -12.37
CA VAL A 90 -13.74 -23.82 -11.98
C VAL A 90 -15.02 -24.61 -12.24
N VAL A 91 -16.17 -24.16 -11.74
CA VAL A 91 -17.46 -24.84 -11.93
C VAL A 91 -17.80 -24.97 -13.42
N ASN A 92 -17.62 -23.92 -14.21
CA ASN A 92 -17.88 -23.95 -15.65
C ASN A 92 -16.93 -24.89 -16.40
N ALA A 93 -15.68 -25.08 -15.95
CA ALA A 93 -14.75 -26.02 -16.55
C ALA A 93 -15.11 -27.50 -16.28
N PHE A 94 -15.78 -27.79 -15.16
CA PHE A 94 -16.21 -29.14 -14.79
C PHE A 94 -17.68 -29.44 -15.12
N ARG A 95 -18.45 -28.45 -15.58
CA ARG A 95 -19.77 -28.64 -16.16
C ARG A 95 -19.62 -29.24 -17.57
N LYS A 96 -19.68 -30.58 -17.66
CA LYS A 96 -19.90 -31.30 -18.92
C LYS A 96 -21.38 -31.25 -19.31
#